data_AF-A0A674JCA1-F1
#
_entry.id   AF-A0A674JCA1-F1
#
_cell.length_a   1.000
_cell.length_b   1.000
_cell.length_c   1.000
_cell.angle_alpha   90.00
_cell.angle_beta   90.00
_cell.angle_gamma   90.00
#
_symmetry.space_group_name_H-M   'P 1'
#
loop_
_entity.id
_entity.type
_entity.pdbx_description
1 polymer ?
#
loop_
_entity_poly.entity_id
_entity_poly.type
_entity_poly.pdbx_seq_one_letter_code
_entity_poly.pdbx_strand_id
1 'polypeptide(L)'
;QHGPRADVWGALSRDARAAGASGEEPAPGSVCGGRPGSQRLGCGQSPSAEGMQTNEARIERLAVSVCTELRLARREICQDAVRLFGKDVVSAWVRSVLRPAEICGLLVGARCGHWDILSDWNVTLPGTPKPPVVPPAPPPPGAPTTRLLFLTDLHWDQAYAPGSDPACKDPLCCRGGRAQGPSHAGAGYWGEYSKCDLPLHTIENLLQHLARGPPFQLAYWTGDLPAHDVWQQSRADQLRTLRTLSALLRKYLAPLPVYPAVGNHEASPVNGFPPPYVHGNQSSAWLYGAMAEAWEGWLPPEALETLRWGWGHGQEKVRGWARGCPLSAPRPGPLRPPPPVLPE
;
A
#
# COMPACT_ATOMS: atom_id res chain seq x y z
N GLN A 1 26.03 -6.48 9.77
CA GLN A 1 25.49 -7.71 10.37
C GLN A 1 23.99 -7.52 10.49
N HIS A 2 23.23 -8.01 9.51
CA HIS A 2 21.77 -7.86 9.45
C HIS A 2 21.12 -9.09 10.10
N GLY A 3 20.43 -8.89 11.23
CA GLY A 3 19.54 -9.91 11.80
C GLY A 3 18.19 -9.92 11.07
N PRO A 4 17.44 -11.04 11.09
CA PRO A 4 16.16 -11.13 10.41
C PRO A 4 15.13 -10.24 11.13
N ARG A 5 14.42 -9.39 10.36
CA ARG A 5 13.22 -8.71 10.83
C ARG A 5 12.17 -9.78 11.11
N ALA A 6 11.80 -9.94 12.37
CA ALA A 6 10.73 -10.83 12.77
C ALA A 6 9.40 -10.26 12.25
N ASP A 7 8.83 -10.96 11.27
CA ASP A 7 7.45 -10.76 10.84
C ASP A 7 6.53 -11.23 11.98
N VAL A 8 5.90 -10.26 12.64
CA VAL A 8 5.06 -10.44 13.84
C VAL A 8 3.92 -11.44 13.57
N TRP A 9 3.49 -11.59 12.32
CA TRP A 9 2.39 -12.48 11.94
C TRP A 9 2.85 -13.85 11.44
N GLY A 10 4.09 -14.01 11.01
CA GLY A 10 4.65 -15.30 10.58
C GLY A 10 4.87 -16.30 11.73
N ALA A 11 5.06 -15.81 12.97
CA ALA A 11 5.35 -16.65 14.12
C ALA A 11 4.11 -17.37 14.70
N LEU A 12 2.90 -16.80 14.54
CA LEU A 12 1.65 -17.38 15.07
C LEU A 12 1.15 -18.62 14.31
N SER A 13 1.73 -18.91 13.13
CA SER A 13 1.34 -20.06 12.29
C SER A 13 1.91 -21.40 12.78
N ARG A 14 2.93 -21.41 13.66
CA ARG A 14 3.69 -22.64 13.97
C ARG A 14 3.22 -23.46 15.17
N ASP A 15 2.38 -22.91 16.06
CA ASP A 15 2.09 -23.58 17.35
C ASP A 15 0.64 -24.06 17.54
N ALA A 16 -0.16 -24.18 16.48
CA ALA A 16 -1.48 -24.82 16.55
C ALA A 16 -1.41 -26.38 16.52
N ARG A 17 -0.50 -26.98 17.31
CA ARG A 17 -0.42 -28.43 17.56
C ARG A 17 -0.42 -28.75 19.07
N ALA A 18 -1.36 -28.23 19.84
CA ALA A 18 -1.69 -28.79 21.14
C ALA A 18 -2.94 -28.11 21.73
N ALA A 19 -4.13 -28.64 21.45
CA ALA A 19 -5.26 -28.60 22.40
C ALA A 19 -6.40 -29.44 21.85
N GLY A 20 -6.58 -30.64 22.40
CA GLY A 20 -7.72 -31.50 22.15
C GLY A 20 -8.83 -31.32 23.19
N ALA A 21 -10.05 -31.39 22.68
CA ALA A 21 -11.28 -31.93 23.28
C ALA A 21 -11.91 -31.29 24.53
N SER A 22 -13.11 -30.70 24.30
CA SER A 22 -14.30 -30.95 25.12
C SER A 22 -15.54 -30.68 24.25
N GLY A 23 -16.46 -31.63 24.17
CA GLY A 23 -17.56 -31.65 23.20
C GLY A 23 -18.88 -31.05 23.69
N GLU A 24 -19.75 -30.77 22.71
CA GLU A 24 -21.21 -30.76 22.79
C GLU A 24 -21.77 -30.86 21.35
N GLU A 25 -22.76 -31.73 21.12
CA GLU A 25 -23.38 -32.01 19.80
C GLU A 25 -24.39 -30.91 19.38
N PRO A 26 -24.45 -30.58 18.07
CA PRO A 26 -25.75 -30.26 17.47
C PRO A 26 -26.04 -30.96 16.11
N ALA A 27 -27.33 -30.93 15.77
CA ALA A 27 -28.15 -31.66 14.78
C ALA A 27 -27.71 -31.61 13.28
N PRO A 28 -28.23 -32.52 12.40
CA PRO A 28 -27.59 -32.87 11.13
C PRO A 28 -27.97 -31.94 9.97
N GLY A 29 -26.97 -31.52 9.19
CA GLY A 29 -27.18 -30.79 7.94
C GLY A 29 -25.93 -30.71 7.05
N SER A 30 -25.98 -31.43 5.93
CA SER A 30 -25.06 -31.51 4.77
C SER A 30 -24.09 -32.71 4.75
N VAL A 31 -24.41 -33.65 3.87
CA VAL A 31 -23.79 -34.98 3.72
C VAL A 31 -22.94 -34.98 2.45
N CYS A 32 -21.63 -35.15 2.59
CA CYS A 32 -20.79 -35.69 1.52
C CYS A 32 -21.01 -37.21 1.48
N GLY A 33 -21.50 -37.73 0.36
CA GLY A 33 -21.80 -39.15 0.19
C GLY A 33 -20.54 -40.03 0.20
N GLY A 34 -20.52 -41.06 1.05
CA GLY A 34 -19.52 -42.13 0.99
C GLY A 34 -19.51 -43.08 2.19
N ARG A 35 -20.05 -44.30 1.99
CA ARG A 35 -19.99 -45.59 2.73
C ARG A 35 -19.99 -45.63 4.29
N PRO A 36 -20.74 -46.56 4.92
CA PRO A 36 -20.83 -46.68 6.37
C PRO A 36 -19.55 -47.29 6.95
N GLY A 37 -18.82 -46.54 7.78
CA GLY A 37 -17.70 -47.10 8.57
C GLY A 37 -16.57 -46.16 8.99
N SER A 38 -16.49 -44.91 8.49
CA SER A 38 -15.42 -43.97 8.87
C SER A 38 -15.94 -42.83 9.74
N GLN A 39 -15.18 -42.48 10.78
CA GLN A 39 -15.46 -41.37 11.70
C GLN A 39 -15.88 -40.10 10.94
N ARG A 40 -17.03 -39.54 11.31
CA ARG A 40 -17.55 -38.29 10.74
C ARG A 40 -16.69 -37.12 11.23
N LEU A 41 -15.76 -36.65 10.41
CA LEU A 41 -15.08 -35.38 10.64
C LEU A 41 -16.01 -34.26 10.15
N GLY A 42 -16.69 -33.61 11.10
CA GLY A 42 -17.55 -32.46 10.82
C GLY A 42 -16.72 -31.21 10.59
N CYS A 43 -16.33 -30.94 9.34
CA CYS A 43 -15.57 -29.73 8.98
C CYS A 43 -16.44 -28.62 8.34
N GLY A 44 -17.77 -28.64 8.55
CA GLY A 44 -18.72 -27.83 7.79
C GLY A 44 -19.56 -26.80 8.54
N GLN A 45 -19.33 -26.56 9.85
CA GLN A 45 -20.18 -25.62 10.59
C GLN A 45 -19.54 -24.22 10.65
N SER A 46 -20.26 -23.23 10.09
CA SER A 46 -19.94 -21.81 10.24
C SER A 46 -20.64 -21.23 11.49
N PRO A 47 -19.97 -20.39 12.30
CA PRO A 47 -20.58 -19.78 13.48
C PRO A 47 -21.60 -18.67 13.13
N SER A 48 -22.53 -18.38 14.05
CA SER A 48 -23.53 -17.30 13.93
C SER A 48 -22.91 -15.90 14.06
N ALA A 49 -23.57 -14.87 13.50
CA ALA A 49 -23.05 -13.50 13.44
C ALA A 49 -22.81 -12.83 14.81
N GLU A 50 -23.64 -13.09 15.82
CA GLU A 50 -23.46 -12.57 17.19
C GLU A 50 -22.31 -13.27 17.93
N GLY A 51 -22.09 -14.57 17.65
CA GLY A 51 -20.90 -15.29 18.12
C GLY A 51 -19.61 -14.76 17.49
N MET A 52 -19.68 -14.22 16.26
CA MET A 52 -18.50 -13.75 15.53
C MET A 52 -17.89 -12.47 16.13
N GLN A 53 -18.71 -11.47 16.52
CA GLN A 53 -18.22 -10.22 17.12
C GLN A 53 -17.57 -10.44 18.50
N THR A 54 -18.12 -11.34 19.31
CA THR A 54 -17.54 -11.68 20.62
C THR A 54 -16.25 -12.49 20.50
N ASN A 55 -16.11 -13.27 19.42
CA ASN A 55 -14.89 -14.02 19.10
C ASN A 55 -13.78 -13.15 18.51
N GLU A 56 -14.10 -12.19 17.64
CA GLU A 56 -13.13 -11.21 17.12
C GLU A 56 -12.47 -10.46 18.29
N ALA A 57 -13.25 -9.93 19.23
CA ALA A 57 -12.72 -9.25 20.40
C ALA A 57 -11.87 -10.16 21.30
N ARG A 58 -12.10 -11.48 21.32
CA ARG A 58 -11.24 -12.44 22.03
C ARG A 58 -9.90 -12.63 21.31
N ILE A 59 -9.92 -12.76 19.99
CA ILE A 59 -8.72 -12.87 19.15
C ILE A 59 -7.87 -11.61 19.30
N GLU A 60 -8.48 -10.42 19.25
CA GLU A 60 -7.78 -9.16 19.44
C GLU A 60 -7.11 -9.07 20.82
N ARG A 61 -7.83 -9.43 21.90
CA ARG A 61 -7.23 -9.46 23.25
C ARG A 61 -6.04 -10.41 23.34
N LEU A 62 -6.16 -11.62 22.78
CA LEU A 62 -5.07 -12.58 22.74
C LEU A 62 -3.87 -12.04 21.93
N ALA A 63 -4.11 -11.44 20.77
CA ALA A 63 -3.08 -10.88 19.92
C ALA A 63 -2.33 -9.73 20.62
N VAL A 64 -3.04 -8.84 21.33
CA VAL A 64 -2.42 -7.79 22.15
C VAL A 64 -1.55 -8.41 23.26
N SER A 65 -2.06 -9.39 23.99
CA SER A 65 -1.30 -10.09 25.03
C SER A 65 -0.02 -10.71 24.49
N VAL A 66 -0.10 -11.46 23.38
CA VAL A 66 1.08 -12.06 22.73
C VAL A 66 2.07 -10.99 22.28
N CYS A 67 1.60 -9.91 21.64
CA CYS A 67 2.46 -8.80 21.20
C CYS A 67 3.23 -8.17 22.37
N THR A 68 2.56 -7.98 23.51
CA THR A 68 3.19 -7.41 24.71
C THR A 68 4.15 -8.36 25.41
N GLU A 69 3.80 -9.63 25.55
CA GLU A 69 4.64 -10.64 26.22
C GLU A 69 5.92 -10.92 25.41
N LEU A 70 5.80 -10.95 24.08
CA LEU A 70 6.94 -11.09 23.18
C LEU A 70 7.74 -9.79 22.99
N ARG A 71 7.34 -8.69 23.64
CA ARG A 71 8.00 -7.37 23.59
C ARG A 71 8.20 -6.84 22.17
N LEU A 72 7.22 -7.05 21.29
CA LEU A 72 7.29 -6.64 19.88
C LEU A 72 7.13 -5.12 19.71
N ALA A 73 6.31 -4.50 20.56
CA ALA A 73 6.14 -3.06 20.65
C ALA A 73 5.64 -2.68 22.05
N ARG A 74 5.51 -1.37 22.31
CA ARG A 74 4.80 -0.89 23.52
C ARG A 74 3.34 -1.35 23.47
N ARG A 75 2.74 -1.52 24.65
CA ARG A 75 1.37 -2.03 24.79
C ARG A 75 0.36 -1.19 24.00
N GLU A 76 0.54 0.12 24.01
CA GLU A 76 -0.32 1.07 23.30
C GLU A 76 -0.25 0.83 21.78
N ILE A 77 0.96 0.64 21.22
CA ILE A 77 1.15 0.32 19.81
C ILE A 77 0.57 -1.06 19.46
N CYS A 78 0.77 -2.07 20.32
CA CYS A 78 0.15 -3.39 20.13
C CYS A 78 -1.38 -3.27 20.08
N GLN A 79 -1.99 -2.48 20.95
CA GLN A 79 -3.44 -2.25 20.99
C GLN A 79 -3.93 -1.56 19.71
N ASP A 80 -3.30 -0.47 19.32
CA ASP A 80 -3.70 0.31 18.15
C ASP A 80 -3.51 -0.49 16.85
N ALA A 81 -2.37 -1.18 16.70
CA ALA A 81 -2.12 -2.04 15.55
C ALA A 81 -3.13 -3.19 15.46
N VAL A 82 -3.38 -3.92 16.55
CA VAL A 82 -4.35 -5.02 16.54
C VAL A 82 -5.76 -4.50 16.23
N ARG A 83 -6.15 -3.35 16.79
CA ARG A 83 -7.45 -2.73 16.50
C ARG A 83 -7.60 -2.33 15.03
N LEU A 84 -6.53 -1.82 14.43
CA LEU A 84 -6.55 -1.38 13.04
C LEU A 84 -6.57 -2.57 12.06
N PHE A 85 -5.75 -3.59 12.31
CA PHE A 85 -5.60 -4.74 11.41
C PHE A 85 -6.62 -5.87 11.64
N GLY A 86 -7.16 -5.99 12.86
CA GLY A 86 -7.86 -7.19 13.33
C GLY A 86 -8.98 -7.65 12.40
N LYS A 87 -9.86 -6.73 12.01
CA LYS A 87 -11.00 -7.05 11.14
C LYS A 87 -10.57 -7.55 9.76
N ASP A 88 -9.59 -6.92 9.13
CA ASP A 88 -9.13 -7.27 7.79
C ASP A 88 -8.35 -8.59 7.80
N VAL A 89 -7.50 -8.81 8.82
CA VAL A 89 -6.78 -10.08 9.00
C VAL A 89 -7.76 -11.22 9.26
N VAL A 90 -8.71 -11.08 10.19
CA VAL A 90 -9.72 -12.12 10.44
C VAL A 90 -10.53 -12.40 9.18
N SER A 91 -10.95 -11.35 8.46
CA SER A 91 -11.67 -11.50 7.20
C SER A 91 -10.85 -12.26 6.15
N ALA A 92 -9.56 -11.96 6.01
CA ALA A 92 -8.66 -12.62 5.09
C ALA A 92 -8.52 -14.11 5.44
N TRP A 93 -8.32 -14.46 6.72
CA TRP A 93 -8.21 -15.86 7.18
C TRP A 93 -9.50 -16.64 6.95
N VAL A 94 -10.66 -16.07 7.31
CA VAL A 94 -11.98 -16.69 7.10
C VAL A 94 -12.25 -16.97 5.62
N ARG A 95 -11.81 -16.08 4.73
CA ARG A 95 -12.02 -16.20 3.28
C ARG A 95 -10.94 -16.99 2.55
N SER A 96 -9.85 -17.36 3.22
CA SER A 96 -8.75 -18.16 2.67
C SER A 96 -8.52 -19.41 3.51
N VAL A 97 -7.55 -19.39 4.43
CA VAL A 97 -7.09 -20.55 5.23
C VAL A 97 -8.23 -21.33 5.88
N LEU A 98 -9.23 -20.64 6.44
CA LEU A 98 -10.33 -21.26 7.17
C LEU A 98 -11.55 -21.58 6.29
N ARG A 99 -11.47 -21.33 4.99
CA ARG A 99 -12.51 -21.75 4.05
C ARG A 99 -12.58 -23.28 4.06
N PRO A 100 -13.77 -23.90 4.16
CA PRO A 100 -13.89 -25.35 4.31
C PRO A 100 -13.12 -26.15 3.24
N ALA A 101 -13.19 -25.73 1.98
CA ALA A 101 -12.46 -26.39 0.89
C ALA A 101 -10.94 -26.33 1.04
N GLU A 102 -10.39 -25.21 1.55
CA GLU A 102 -8.95 -25.05 1.78
C GLU A 102 -8.50 -25.93 2.94
N ILE A 103 -9.07 -25.71 4.13
CA ILE A 103 -8.61 -26.40 5.35
C ILE A 103 -8.83 -27.92 5.27
N CYS A 104 -9.94 -28.37 4.67
CA CYS A 104 -10.18 -29.80 4.46
C CYS A 104 -9.25 -30.38 3.40
N GLY A 105 -8.97 -29.63 2.34
CA GLY A 105 -7.99 -30.01 1.32
C GLY A 105 -6.60 -30.21 1.91
N LEU A 106 -6.18 -29.32 2.82
CA LEU A 106 -4.91 -29.40 3.52
C LEU A 106 -4.83 -30.57 4.51
N LEU A 107 -5.86 -30.76 5.34
CA LEU A 107 -5.81 -31.72 6.46
C LEU A 107 -6.21 -33.14 6.06
N VAL A 108 -7.19 -33.29 5.16
CA VAL A 108 -7.80 -34.58 4.80
C VAL A 108 -7.44 -35.00 3.36
N GLY A 109 -6.88 -34.07 2.58
CA GLY A 109 -6.41 -34.31 1.22
C GLY A 109 -7.45 -33.99 0.15
N ALA A 110 -7.03 -34.17 -1.11
CA ALA A 110 -7.73 -33.70 -2.31
C ALA A 110 -9.17 -34.25 -2.51
N ARG A 111 -9.57 -35.30 -1.77
CA ARG A 111 -10.94 -35.83 -1.82
C ARG A 111 -11.94 -34.99 -1.02
N CYS A 112 -11.47 -34.18 -0.07
CA CYS A 112 -12.30 -33.38 0.82
C CYS A 112 -12.22 -31.87 0.52
N GLY A 113 -11.28 -31.46 -0.31
CA GLY A 113 -11.08 -30.07 -0.69
C GLY A 113 -9.88 -29.87 -1.61
N HIS A 114 -9.48 -28.62 -1.79
CA HIS A 114 -8.31 -28.23 -2.58
C HIS A 114 -7.62 -27.08 -1.84
N TRP A 115 -6.33 -27.24 -1.57
CA TRP A 115 -5.50 -26.20 -0.95
C TRP A 115 -4.77 -25.45 -2.05
N ASP A 116 -5.17 -24.22 -2.34
CA ASP A 116 -4.61 -23.39 -3.42
C ASP A 116 -3.94 -22.10 -2.95
N ILE A 117 -3.86 -21.90 -1.63
CA ILE A 117 -3.20 -20.72 -1.04
C ILE A 117 -1.75 -20.66 -1.48
N LEU A 118 -1.42 -19.58 -2.21
CA LEU A 118 -0.09 -19.31 -2.79
C LEU A 118 0.39 -20.40 -3.76
N SER A 119 -0.53 -21.11 -4.41
CA SER A 119 -0.20 -22.06 -5.47
C SER A 119 0.42 -21.39 -6.70
N ASP A 120 1.24 -22.16 -7.42
CA ASP A 120 1.86 -21.71 -8.66
C ASP A 120 0.79 -21.37 -9.71
N TRP A 121 0.99 -20.26 -10.42
CA TRP A 121 0.12 -19.80 -11.50
C TRP A 121 0.96 -19.34 -12.69
N ASN A 122 0.39 -19.45 -13.89
CA ASN A 122 1.05 -19.07 -15.14
C ASN A 122 0.23 -18.05 -15.93
N VAL A 123 0.91 -17.20 -16.70
CA VAL A 123 0.29 -16.29 -17.67
C VAL A 123 0.55 -16.81 -19.07
N THR A 124 -0.50 -17.03 -19.83
CA THR A 124 -0.39 -17.40 -21.25
C THR A 124 0.01 -16.19 -22.08
N LEU A 125 1.17 -16.27 -22.72
CA LEU A 125 1.63 -15.25 -23.67
C LEU A 125 0.90 -15.38 -25.02
N PRO A 126 0.74 -14.29 -25.78
CA PRO A 126 0.22 -14.37 -27.14
C PRO A 126 1.06 -15.29 -28.03
N GLY A 127 0.44 -15.98 -28.99
CA GLY A 127 1.13 -16.84 -29.95
C GLY A 127 2.02 -16.11 -30.97
N THR A 128 2.07 -14.77 -30.91
CA THR A 128 2.93 -13.94 -31.75
C THR A 128 4.40 -14.25 -31.45
N PRO A 129 5.23 -14.62 -32.44
CA PRO A 129 6.64 -14.91 -32.22
C PRO A 129 7.38 -13.73 -31.59
N LYS A 130 8.24 -14.00 -30.61
CA LYS A 130 9.11 -12.99 -30.02
C LYS A 130 10.04 -12.43 -31.12
N PRO A 131 10.09 -11.10 -31.34
CA PRO A 131 11.00 -10.52 -32.31
C PRO A 131 12.47 -10.76 -31.91
N PRO A 132 13.41 -10.76 -32.88
CA PRO A 132 14.84 -10.84 -32.59
C PRO A 132 15.27 -9.78 -31.57
N VAL A 133 16.14 -10.16 -30.63
CA VAL A 133 16.67 -9.22 -29.63
C VAL A 133 17.71 -8.33 -30.30
N VAL A 134 17.39 -7.04 -30.42
CA VAL A 134 18.31 -6.02 -30.94
C VAL A 134 18.73 -5.11 -29.78
N PRO A 135 20.02 -5.07 -29.40
CA PRO A 135 20.51 -4.16 -28.38
C PRO A 135 20.27 -2.68 -28.77
N PRO A 136 19.96 -1.80 -27.80
CA PRO A 136 19.88 -0.37 -28.09
C PRO A 136 21.22 0.17 -28.62
N ALA A 137 21.17 0.89 -29.74
CA ALA A 137 22.35 1.56 -30.28
C ALA A 137 22.63 2.86 -29.50
N PRO A 138 23.91 3.27 -29.33
CA PRO A 138 24.23 4.56 -28.75
C PRO A 138 23.61 5.71 -29.55
N PRO A 139 23.14 6.77 -28.87
CA PRO A 139 22.61 7.93 -29.57
C PRO A 139 23.71 8.62 -30.38
N PRO A 140 23.42 9.13 -31.59
CA PRO A 140 24.39 9.89 -32.37
C PRO A 140 24.79 11.18 -31.65
N PRO A 141 25.98 11.75 -31.95
CA PRO A 141 26.38 13.05 -31.41
C PRO A 141 25.33 14.13 -31.69
N GLY A 142 24.95 14.89 -30.66
CA GLY A 142 23.93 15.94 -30.77
C GLY A 142 22.48 15.44 -30.72
N ALA A 143 22.24 14.16 -30.44
CA ALA A 143 20.89 13.66 -30.22
C ALA A 143 20.20 14.42 -29.05
N PRO A 144 18.89 14.73 -29.18
CA PRO A 144 18.15 15.37 -28.11
C PRO A 144 18.07 14.48 -26.87
N THR A 145 18.16 15.11 -25.69
CA THR A 145 18.08 14.42 -24.40
C THR A 145 16.83 14.87 -23.62
N THR A 146 16.17 13.92 -22.98
CA THR A 146 15.03 14.18 -22.09
C THR A 146 15.48 14.05 -20.64
N ARG A 147 15.13 15.03 -19.81
CA ARG A 147 15.31 15.06 -18.35
C ARG A 147 13.99 14.71 -17.68
N LEU A 148 14.02 13.62 -16.92
CA LEU A 148 12.89 13.11 -16.16
C LEU A 148 13.13 13.41 -14.67
N LEU A 149 12.12 13.95 -14.00
CA LEU A 149 12.11 14.00 -12.55
C LEU A 149 11.60 12.66 -12.02
N PHE A 150 12.23 12.11 -10.99
CA PHE A 150 11.77 10.90 -10.32
C PHE A 150 11.62 11.19 -8.83
N LEU A 151 10.40 11.08 -8.32
CA LEU A 151 10.06 11.24 -6.91
C LEU A 151 9.53 9.92 -6.38
N THR A 152 9.91 9.56 -5.15
CA THR A 152 9.46 8.33 -4.50
C THR A 152 9.60 8.49 -2.99
N ASP A 153 8.82 7.76 -2.21
CA ASP A 153 9.00 7.59 -0.77
C ASP A 153 9.06 8.94 -0.02
N LEU A 154 8.09 9.82 -0.28
CA LEU A 154 8.07 11.14 0.34
C LEU A 154 7.78 11.04 1.85
N HIS A 155 7.03 10.02 2.27
CA HIS A 155 6.68 9.72 3.67
C HIS A 155 6.47 10.97 4.52
N TRP A 156 5.42 11.71 4.22
CA TRP A 156 5.05 12.88 4.99
C TRP A 156 4.48 12.47 6.34
N ASP A 157 5.18 12.83 7.40
CA ASP A 157 4.72 12.73 8.77
C ASP A 157 4.00 14.02 9.21
N GLN A 158 2.68 13.91 9.38
CA GLN A 158 1.82 15.01 9.85
C GLN A 158 2.12 15.42 11.31
N ALA A 159 2.79 14.58 12.08
CA ALA A 159 3.12 14.77 13.49
C ALA A 159 4.62 14.94 13.76
N TYR A 160 5.45 15.09 12.73
CA TYR A 160 6.87 15.39 12.89
C TYR A 160 7.04 16.68 13.72
N ALA A 161 7.85 16.60 14.78
CA ALA A 161 8.06 17.70 15.71
C ALA A 161 9.56 17.93 15.94
N PRO A 162 10.13 19.06 15.46
CA PRO A 162 11.51 19.41 15.78
C PRO A 162 11.77 19.46 17.29
N GLY A 163 12.92 18.94 17.71
CA GLY A 163 13.33 18.83 19.11
C GLY A 163 12.75 17.64 19.87
N SER A 164 11.93 16.80 19.23
CA SER A 164 11.41 15.57 19.83
C SER A 164 12.47 14.46 19.87
N ASP A 165 12.24 13.39 20.65
CA ASP A 165 13.20 12.29 20.79
C ASP A 165 13.31 11.45 19.49
N PRO A 166 14.48 11.45 18.82
CA PRO A 166 14.68 10.63 17.63
C PRO A 166 15.03 9.17 17.97
N ALA A 167 15.36 8.86 19.22
CA ALA A 167 15.79 7.53 19.69
C ALA A 167 14.71 6.84 20.55
N CYS A 168 13.44 7.22 20.36
CA CYS A 168 12.31 6.65 21.08
C CYS A 168 12.19 5.12 20.89
N LYS A 169 11.35 4.44 21.69
CA LYS A 169 11.17 2.98 21.63
C LYS A 169 10.21 2.51 20.53
N ASP A 170 9.54 3.42 19.85
CA ASP A 170 8.51 3.11 18.85
C ASP A 170 9.13 2.82 17.47
N PRO A 171 8.38 2.21 16.54
CA PRO A 171 8.88 1.99 15.18
C PRO A 171 9.17 3.29 14.41
N LEU A 172 8.46 4.38 14.72
CA LEU A 172 8.67 5.72 14.17
C LEU A 172 8.78 6.74 15.30
N CYS A 173 9.83 7.56 15.27
CA CYS A 173 10.17 8.59 16.25
C CYS A 173 10.11 9.99 15.64
N CYS A 174 10.72 10.98 16.29
CA CYS A 174 10.67 12.40 15.89
C CYS A 174 9.25 13.00 15.94
N ARG A 175 8.40 12.45 16.80
CA ARG A 175 7.00 12.85 17.01
C ARG A 175 6.81 13.21 18.47
N GLY A 176 6.12 14.32 18.75
CA GLY A 176 5.69 14.68 20.10
C GLY A 176 6.78 15.21 21.04
N GLY A 177 6.89 14.62 22.24
CA GLY A 177 7.59 15.18 23.41
C GLY A 177 9.08 15.47 23.18
N ARG A 178 9.60 16.46 23.92
CA ARG A 178 10.99 16.93 23.82
C ARG A 178 11.99 15.82 24.15
N ALA A 179 13.07 15.75 23.38
CA ALA A 179 14.20 14.89 23.69
C ALA A 179 14.77 15.22 25.07
N GLN A 180 15.13 14.19 25.83
CA GLN A 180 15.84 14.34 27.08
C GLN A 180 17.35 14.35 26.80
N GLY A 181 18.08 15.32 27.37
CA GLY A 181 19.53 15.41 27.20
C GLY A 181 20.00 16.76 26.66
N PRO A 182 21.21 16.83 26.06
CA PRO A 182 21.77 18.04 25.49
C PRO A 182 20.87 18.66 24.42
N SER A 183 21.01 19.97 24.17
CA SER A 183 20.17 20.72 23.22
C SER A 183 20.21 20.20 21.77
N HIS A 184 21.21 19.39 21.41
CA HIS A 184 21.38 18.75 20.10
C HIS A 184 20.88 17.29 20.05
N ALA A 185 20.24 16.80 21.12
CA ALA A 185 19.73 15.42 21.17
C ALA A 185 18.35 15.26 20.52
N GLY A 186 17.65 16.37 20.23
CA GLY A 186 16.33 16.35 19.63
C GLY A 186 16.35 16.42 18.11
N ALA A 187 15.28 15.92 17.50
CA ALA A 187 15.07 15.85 16.07
C ALA A 187 15.32 17.20 15.38
N GLY A 188 16.13 17.21 14.33
CA GLY A 188 16.41 18.40 13.52
C GLY A 188 15.16 19.04 12.91
N TYR A 189 15.27 20.32 12.53
CA TYR A 189 14.17 21.02 11.88
C TYR A 189 13.78 20.36 10.55
N TRP A 190 14.75 20.02 9.71
CA TRP A 190 14.53 19.49 8.35
C TRP A 190 14.29 17.97 8.26
N GLY A 191 14.38 17.26 9.38
CA GLY A 191 14.50 15.81 9.41
C GLY A 191 15.61 15.40 10.37
N GLU A 192 15.73 14.10 10.60
CA GLU A 192 16.73 13.53 11.50
C GLU A 192 17.25 12.19 10.98
N TYR A 193 18.53 11.90 11.22
CA TYR A 193 19.14 10.61 10.87
C TYR A 193 18.77 9.53 11.88
N SER A 194 17.50 9.15 11.90
CA SER A 194 16.96 8.07 12.74
C SER A 194 15.78 7.40 12.04
N LYS A 195 15.04 6.57 12.76
CA LYS A 195 13.73 6.03 12.37
C LYS A 195 12.66 7.12 12.45
N CYS A 196 12.78 8.11 11.57
CA CYS A 196 11.93 9.28 11.48
C CYS A 196 11.59 9.55 10.00
N ASP A 197 10.40 10.09 9.79
CA ASP A 197 9.90 10.48 8.46
C ASP A 197 9.98 12.00 8.27
N LEU A 198 9.54 12.52 7.12
CA LEU A 198 9.79 13.92 6.76
C LEU A 198 8.67 14.86 7.23
N PRO A 199 9.00 16.05 7.75
CA PRO A 199 8.01 17.10 7.91
C PRO A 199 7.66 17.74 6.55
N LEU A 200 6.48 18.35 6.47
CA LEU A 200 5.96 18.94 5.24
C LEU A 200 6.89 20.01 4.64
N HIS A 201 7.52 20.83 5.48
CA HIS A 201 8.40 21.91 5.02
C HIS A 201 9.67 21.40 4.33
N THR A 202 10.14 20.19 4.63
CA THR A 202 11.26 19.57 3.89
C THR A 202 10.83 19.18 2.49
N ILE A 203 9.64 18.59 2.34
CA ILE A 203 9.06 18.23 1.04
C ILE A 203 8.77 19.50 0.23
N GLU A 204 8.20 20.54 0.85
CA GLU A 204 7.95 21.82 0.17
C GLU A 204 9.27 22.51 -0.26
N ASN A 205 10.32 22.47 0.57
CA ASN A 205 11.63 23.01 0.22
C ASN A 205 12.27 22.26 -0.96
N LEU A 206 12.13 20.92 -1.02
CA LEU A 206 12.52 20.12 -2.18
C LEU A 206 11.83 20.62 -3.45
N LEU A 207 10.50 20.77 -3.41
CA LEU A 207 9.72 21.17 -4.59
C LEU A 207 10.02 22.62 -5.02
N GLN A 208 10.25 23.53 -4.07
CA GLN A 208 10.71 24.90 -4.35
C GLN A 208 12.06 24.92 -5.06
N HIS A 209 12.99 24.05 -4.65
CA HIS A 209 14.30 23.97 -5.29
C HIS A 209 14.17 23.42 -6.72
N LEU A 210 13.38 22.35 -6.92
CA LEU A 210 13.13 21.78 -8.25
C LEU A 210 12.49 22.80 -9.21
N ALA A 211 11.54 23.61 -8.73
CA ALA A 211 10.86 24.63 -9.52
C ALA A 211 11.80 25.76 -10.00
N ARG A 212 12.92 26.00 -9.31
CA ARG A 212 13.95 26.99 -9.68
C ARG A 212 15.05 26.41 -10.56
N GLY A 213 15.12 25.08 -10.64
CA GLY A 213 16.14 24.37 -11.41
C GLY A 213 15.85 24.35 -12.91
N PRO A 214 16.72 23.68 -13.69
CA PRO A 214 16.47 23.43 -15.11
C PRO A 214 15.16 22.65 -15.31
N PRO A 215 14.45 22.89 -16.43
CA PRO A 215 13.15 22.27 -16.65
C PRO A 215 13.25 20.76 -16.90
N PHE A 216 12.26 20.04 -16.39
CA PHE A 216 11.99 18.63 -16.72
C PHE A 216 10.94 18.54 -17.81
N GLN A 217 10.87 17.42 -18.53
CA GLN A 217 9.83 17.19 -19.53
C GLN A 217 8.63 16.43 -18.97
N LEU A 218 8.84 15.58 -17.96
CA LEU A 218 7.81 14.92 -17.17
C LEU A 218 8.39 14.44 -15.83
N ALA A 219 7.52 14.04 -14.92
CA ALA A 219 7.89 13.40 -13.65
C ALA A 219 7.27 12.01 -13.50
N TYR A 220 8.01 11.08 -12.90
CA TYR A 220 7.49 9.86 -12.29
C TYR A 220 7.39 10.06 -10.78
N TRP A 221 6.28 9.60 -10.19
CA TRP A 221 6.06 9.71 -8.76
C TRP A 221 5.53 8.38 -8.19
N THR A 222 6.41 7.57 -7.61
CA THR A 222 6.12 6.14 -7.37
C THR A 222 5.51 5.79 -6.01
N GLY A 223 4.76 6.73 -5.40
CA GLY A 223 3.96 6.46 -4.20
C GLY A 223 4.75 6.54 -2.89
N ASP A 224 4.23 5.87 -1.87
CA ASP A 224 4.70 5.90 -0.48
C ASP A 224 4.70 7.32 0.11
N LEU A 225 3.48 7.84 0.21
CA LEU A 225 3.17 9.20 0.63
C LEU A 225 3.03 9.35 2.14
N PRO A 226 2.27 8.47 2.84
CA PRO A 226 2.08 8.55 4.28
C PRO A 226 3.29 8.00 5.04
N ALA A 227 3.49 8.49 6.26
CA ALA A 227 4.57 8.04 7.14
C ALA A 227 4.42 6.57 7.62
N HIS A 228 5.37 6.12 8.42
CA HIS A 228 5.46 4.78 9.00
C HIS A 228 4.75 4.65 10.37
N ASP A 229 3.83 5.55 10.71
CA ASP A 229 2.95 5.47 11.89
C ASP A 229 1.76 4.52 11.68
N VAL A 230 2.05 3.37 11.09
CA VAL A 230 1.08 2.42 10.54
C VAL A 230 0.12 1.82 11.57
N TRP A 231 0.39 1.98 12.87
CA TRP A 231 -0.50 1.54 13.94
C TRP A 231 -1.65 2.52 14.20
N GLN A 232 -1.53 3.78 13.76
CA GLN A 232 -2.46 4.86 14.10
C GLN A 232 -2.92 5.69 12.88
N GLN A 233 -3.07 5.05 11.72
CA GLN A 233 -3.51 5.71 10.49
C GLN A 233 -4.99 5.44 10.21
N SER A 234 -5.78 6.51 10.06
CA SER A 234 -7.15 6.41 9.52
C SER A 234 -7.17 6.66 8.01
N ARG A 235 -8.22 6.22 7.32
CA ARG A 235 -8.45 6.59 5.90
C ARG A 235 -8.42 8.10 5.68
N ALA A 236 -8.90 8.88 6.65
CA ALA A 236 -8.88 10.34 6.55
C ALA A 236 -7.44 10.90 6.57
N ASP A 237 -6.53 10.30 7.34
CA ASP A 237 -5.11 10.65 7.32
C ASP A 237 -4.49 10.37 5.95
N GLN A 238 -4.74 9.18 5.40
CA GLN A 238 -4.25 8.77 4.07
C GLN A 238 -4.72 9.73 2.98
N LEU A 239 -6.02 10.05 2.97
CA LEU A 239 -6.61 10.96 1.99
C LEU A 239 -6.12 12.40 2.15
N ARG A 240 -5.86 12.85 3.39
CA ARG A 240 -5.22 14.15 3.63
C ARG A 240 -3.80 14.17 3.04
N THR A 241 -2.99 13.15 3.31
CA THR A 241 -1.64 13.04 2.76
C THR A 241 -1.66 13.08 1.23
N LEU A 242 -2.48 12.22 0.61
CA LEU A 242 -2.65 12.16 -0.84
C LEU A 242 -3.00 13.54 -1.44
N ARG A 243 -4.01 14.21 -0.89
CA ARG A 243 -4.50 15.50 -1.42
C ARG A 243 -3.48 16.62 -1.22
N THR A 244 -2.87 16.70 -0.04
CA THR A 244 -1.87 17.72 0.28
C THR A 244 -0.62 17.59 -0.59
N LEU A 245 -0.05 16.38 -0.71
CA LEU A 245 1.15 16.20 -1.52
C LEU A 245 0.85 16.38 -3.01
N SER A 246 -0.29 15.87 -3.51
CA SER A 246 -0.71 16.11 -4.89
C SER A 246 -0.90 17.61 -5.18
N ALA A 247 -1.47 18.37 -4.23
CA ALA A 247 -1.62 19.81 -4.35
C ALA A 247 -0.26 20.55 -4.33
N LEU A 248 0.67 20.15 -3.48
CA LEU A 248 2.03 20.71 -3.46
C LEU A 248 2.78 20.44 -4.76
N LEU A 249 2.72 19.21 -5.29
CA LEU A 249 3.32 18.89 -6.58
C LEU A 249 2.71 19.75 -7.69
N ARG A 250 1.37 19.90 -7.74
CA ARG A 250 0.73 20.81 -8.71
C ARG A 250 1.20 22.25 -8.55
N LYS A 251 1.29 22.77 -7.31
CA LYS A 251 1.70 24.15 -7.02
C LYS A 251 3.09 24.47 -7.58
N TYR A 252 4.04 23.54 -7.46
CA TYR A 252 5.45 23.78 -7.79
C TYR A 252 5.90 23.22 -9.14
N LEU A 253 5.24 22.17 -9.64
CA LEU A 253 5.66 21.50 -10.87
C LEU A 253 4.78 21.86 -12.06
N ALA A 254 3.58 22.42 -11.89
CA ALA A 254 2.75 22.78 -13.05
C ALA A 254 3.48 23.74 -14.01
N PRO A 255 3.37 23.55 -15.34
CA PRO A 255 2.48 22.61 -16.05
C PRO A 255 3.09 21.21 -16.35
N LEU A 256 4.13 20.78 -15.65
CA LEU A 256 4.79 19.48 -15.86
C LEU A 256 3.81 18.30 -15.70
N PRO A 257 3.73 17.37 -16.68
CA PRO A 257 3.01 16.12 -16.52
C PRO A 257 3.66 15.24 -15.45
N VAL A 258 2.86 14.70 -14.53
CA VAL A 258 3.30 13.78 -13.47
C VAL A 258 2.58 12.44 -13.64
N TYR A 259 3.33 11.34 -13.74
CA TYR A 259 2.77 9.99 -13.80
C TYR A 259 2.97 9.28 -12.45
N PRO A 260 1.93 9.23 -11.62
CA PRO A 260 2.01 8.58 -10.33
C PRO A 260 1.87 7.05 -10.42
N ALA A 261 2.43 6.35 -9.45
CA ALA A 261 2.15 4.95 -9.14
C ALA A 261 1.70 4.83 -7.68
N VAL A 262 1.03 3.71 -7.36
CA VAL A 262 0.54 3.41 -6.01
C VAL A 262 1.62 2.60 -5.29
N GLY A 263 2.12 3.14 -4.19
CA GLY A 263 2.98 2.46 -3.21
C GLY A 263 2.15 1.75 -2.14
N ASN A 264 2.84 1.05 -1.26
CA ASN A 264 2.22 0.14 -0.30
C ASN A 264 1.74 0.86 0.98
N HIS A 265 2.22 2.07 1.25
CA HIS A 265 1.80 2.91 2.38
C HIS A 265 0.52 3.73 2.12
N GLU A 266 -0.03 3.71 0.90
CA GLU A 266 -1.23 4.51 0.60
C GLU A 266 -2.51 4.01 1.28
N ALA A 267 -2.65 2.68 1.45
CA ALA A 267 -3.79 2.08 2.12
C ALA A 267 -3.63 2.05 3.65
N SER A 268 -4.76 2.05 4.35
CA SER A 268 -4.82 1.72 5.78
C SER A 268 -5.85 0.59 5.99
N PRO A 269 -5.45 -0.53 6.63
CA PRO A 269 -4.11 -0.82 7.16
C PRO A 269 -3.01 -0.91 6.07
N VAL A 270 -1.75 -0.66 6.42
CA VAL A 270 -0.63 -0.66 5.45
C VAL A 270 -0.55 -2.00 4.71
N ASN A 271 -0.21 -1.98 3.42
CA ASN A 271 -0.22 -3.13 2.50
C ASN A 271 -1.62 -3.73 2.22
N GLY A 272 -2.69 -3.19 2.83
CA GLY A 272 -4.06 -3.66 2.64
C GLY A 272 -4.65 -3.23 1.30
N PHE A 273 -4.38 -3.98 0.24
CA PHE A 273 -4.95 -3.77 -1.10
C PHE A 273 -5.83 -4.95 -1.54
N PRO A 274 -7.08 -5.07 -1.03
CA PRO A 274 -8.00 -6.11 -1.46
C PRO A 274 -8.23 -6.06 -2.99
N PRO A 275 -8.14 -7.19 -3.70
CA PRO A 275 -8.34 -7.21 -5.15
C PRO A 275 -9.77 -6.82 -5.56
N PRO A 276 -10.02 -6.54 -6.86
CA PRO A 276 -11.30 -6.02 -7.33
C PRO A 276 -12.53 -6.91 -7.07
N TYR A 277 -12.33 -8.21 -6.79
CA TYR A 277 -13.41 -9.12 -6.37
C TYR A 277 -13.90 -8.89 -4.94
N VAL A 278 -13.17 -8.11 -4.13
CA VAL A 278 -13.62 -7.67 -2.80
C VAL A 278 -14.38 -6.35 -2.96
N HIS A 279 -15.64 -6.33 -2.55
CA HIS A 279 -16.55 -5.20 -2.75
C HIS A 279 -16.94 -4.51 -1.43
N GLY A 280 -17.61 -3.37 -1.55
CA GLY A 280 -18.12 -2.61 -0.41
C GLY A 280 -17.02 -1.91 0.39
N ASN A 281 -17.29 -1.66 1.66
CA ASN A 281 -16.42 -0.84 2.50
C ASN A 281 -15.04 -1.47 2.79
N GLN A 282 -14.88 -2.78 2.59
CA GLN A 282 -13.59 -3.47 2.74
C GLN A 282 -12.71 -3.35 1.49
N SER A 283 -13.23 -2.87 0.37
CA SER A 283 -12.43 -2.67 -0.86
C SER A 283 -11.54 -1.41 -0.77
N SER A 284 -10.58 -1.29 -1.69
CA SER A 284 -9.76 -0.08 -1.86
C SER A 284 -10.43 1.02 -2.71
N ALA A 285 -11.73 0.93 -2.98
CA ALA A 285 -12.44 1.91 -3.83
C ALA A 285 -12.37 3.35 -3.27
N TRP A 286 -12.37 3.51 -1.94
CA TRP A 286 -12.23 4.81 -1.27
C TRP A 286 -10.90 5.50 -1.61
N LEU A 287 -9.83 4.72 -1.80
CA LEU A 287 -8.48 5.19 -2.08
C LEU A 287 -8.32 5.48 -3.57
N TYR A 288 -8.67 4.51 -4.43
CA TYR A 288 -8.54 4.66 -5.88
C TYR A 288 -9.45 5.75 -6.45
N GLY A 289 -10.66 5.92 -5.89
CA GLY A 289 -11.53 7.03 -6.24
C GLY A 289 -10.89 8.39 -5.94
N ALA A 290 -10.33 8.55 -4.74
CA ALA A 290 -9.65 9.78 -4.34
C ALA A 290 -8.36 10.05 -5.12
N MET A 291 -7.62 9.01 -5.51
CA MET A 291 -6.46 9.13 -6.41
C MET A 291 -6.88 9.64 -7.79
N ALA A 292 -7.96 9.09 -8.35
CA ALA A 292 -8.45 9.54 -9.65
C ALA A 292 -8.90 11.00 -9.62
N GLU A 293 -9.53 11.46 -8.53
CA GLU A 293 -9.83 12.88 -8.32
C GLU A 293 -8.56 13.72 -8.15
N ALA A 294 -7.62 13.27 -7.32
CA ALA A 294 -6.40 14.02 -7.03
C ALA A 294 -5.48 14.12 -8.25
N TRP A 295 -5.53 13.19 -9.19
CA TRP A 295 -4.61 13.09 -10.33
C TRP A 295 -5.28 13.37 -11.69
N GLU A 296 -6.55 13.80 -11.71
CA GLU A 296 -7.31 14.10 -12.93
C GLU A 296 -6.57 15.08 -13.86
N GLY A 297 -5.90 16.09 -13.30
CA GLY A 297 -5.13 17.07 -14.07
C GLY A 297 -3.88 16.54 -14.76
N TRP A 298 -3.46 15.30 -14.47
CA TRP A 298 -2.26 14.68 -15.06
C TRP A 298 -2.55 13.48 -15.95
N LEU A 299 -3.71 12.83 -15.77
CA LEU A 299 -4.02 11.54 -16.40
C LEU A 299 -5.22 11.65 -17.35
N PRO A 300 -5.17 11.00 -18.53
CA PRO A 300 -6.31 10.99 -19.44
C PRO A 300 -7.48 10.16 -18.87
N PRO A 301 -8.73 10.41 -19.34
CA PRO A 301 -9.93 9.73 -18.83
C PRO A 301 -9.84 8.20 -18.79
N GLU A 302 -9.22 7.58 -19.78
CA GLU A 302 -9.07 6.11 -19.86
C GLU A 302 -8.14 5.59 -18.75
N ALA A 303 -7.07 6.33 -18.42
CA ALA A 303 -6.18 5.96 -17.33
C ALA A 303 -6.91 6.09 -15.97
N LEU A 304 -7.70 7.16 -15.79
CA LEU A 304 -8.50 7.37 -14.59
C LEU A 304 -9.58 6.29 -14.40
N GLU A 305 -10.15 5.77 -15.50
CA GLU A 305 -11.06 4.62 -15.46
C GLU A 305 -10.35 3.39 -14.89
N THR A 306 -9.19 3.02 -15.45
CA THR A 306 -8.43 1.85 -14.96
C THR A 306 -7.92 2.01 -13.52
N LEU A 307 -7.52 3.22 -13.13
CA LEU A 307 -7.08 3.55 -11.78
C LEU A 307 -8.19 3.27 -10.75
N ARG A 308 -9.43 3.71 -11.01
CA ARG A 308 -10.58 3.50 -10.09
C ARG A 308 -10.87 2.03 -9.80
N TRP A 309 -10.56 1.13 -10.74
CA TRP A 309 -10.75 -0.32 -10.62
C TRP A 309 -9.54 -1.06 -10.04
N GLY A 310 -8.47 -0.35 -9.64
CA GLY A 310 -7.25 -0.96 -9.10
C GLY A 310 -6.28 -1.45 -10.17
N TRP A 311 -6.20 -0.76 -11.32
CA TRP A 311 -5.25 -0.98 -12.43
C TRP A 311 -5.32 -2.36 -13.10
N GLY A 312 -6.26 -3.23 -12.70
CA GLY A 312 -6.38 -4.61 -13.17
C GLY A 312 -7.17 -4.81 -14.48
N HIS A 313 -7.80 -3.78 -15.02
CA HIS A 313 -8.58 -3.90 -16.27
C HIS A 313 -8.09 -2.92 -17.33
N GLY A 314 -7.14 -3.37 -18.17
CA GLY A 314 -6.55 -2.50 -19.20
C GLY A 314 -6.00 -3.21 -20.44
N GLN A 315 -6.13 -4.52 -20.60
CA GLN A 315 -5.52 -5.21 -21.75
C GLN A 315 -6.12 -4.76 -23.12
N GLU A 316 -7.35 -4.25 -23.17
CA GLU A 316 -7.91 -3.68 -24.41
C GLU A 316 -7.71 -2.16 -24.57
N LYS A 317 -7.62 -1.38 -23.49
CA LYS A 317 -7.50 0.10 -23.56
C LYS A 317 -6.07 0.64 -23.41
N VAL A 318 -5.08 -0.16 -22.98
CA VAL A 318 -3.66 0.26 -22.93
C VAL A 318 -3.06 0.54 -24.31
N ARG A 319 -3.72 0.09 -25.38
CA ARG A 319 -3.41 0.52 -26.76
C ARG A 319 -3.56 2.03 -26.97
N GLY A 320 -4.33 2.74 -26.15
CA GLY A 320 -4.42 4.21 -26.16
C GLY A 320 -3.29 4.87 -25.37
N TRP A 321 -2.84 4.27 -24.27
CA TRP A 321 -1.83 4.84 -23.38
C TRP A 321 -0.44 4.97 -24.03
N ALA A 322 0.01 3.93 -24.74
CA ALA A 322 1.27 3.97 -25.48
C ALA A 322 1.22 4.85 -26.75
N ARG A 323 0.01 5.13 -27.28
CA ARG A 323 -0.19 5.98 -28.47
C ARG A 323 -0.44 7.45 -28.12
N GLY A 324 -0.93 7.72 -26.91
CA GLY A 324 -1.21 9.05 -26.38
C GLY A 324 -0.08 9.67 -25.56
N CYS A 325 1.05 8.96 -25.38
CA CYS A 325 2.26 9.57 -24.86
C CYS A 325 2.82 10.49 -25.95
N PRO A 326 2.64 11.83 -25.87
CA PRO A 326 3.13 12.72 -26.90
C PRO A 326 4.63 12.88 -26.67
N LEU A 327 5.41 11.94 -27.19
CA LEU A 327 6.85 12.17 -27.38
C LEU A 327 7.11 13.26 -28.43
N SER A 328 6.07 13.76 -29.10
CA SER A 328 6.08 15.02 -29.83
C SER A 328 5.74 16.17 -28.87
N ALA A 329 6.76 16.82 -28.35
CA ALA A 329 6.64 18.17 -27.81
C ALA A 329 5.91 19.06 -28.84
N PRO A 330 4.97 19.94 -28.43
CA PRO A 330 4.46 20.96 -29.34
C PRO A 330 5.66 21.78 -29.83
N ARG A 331 5.83 21.87 -31.15
CA ARG A 331 6.80 22.82 -31.73
C ARG A 331 6.48 24.20 -31.15
N PRO A 332 7.47 24.95 -30.61
CA PRO A 332 7.21 26.32 -30.21
C PRO A 332 6.70 27.06 -31.45
N GLY A 333 5.47 27.59 -31.35
CA GLY A 333 4.95 28.52 -32.33
C GLY A 333 5.88 29.74 -32.44
N PRO A 334 5.85 30.48 -33.56
CA PRO A 334 6.70 31.65 -33.72
C PRO A 334 6.50 32.60 -32.54
N LEU A 335 7.61 32.96 -31.90
CA LEU A 335 7.66 33.96 -30.83
C LEU A 335 6.94 35.22 -31.31
N ARG A 336 5.89 35.63 -30.58
CA ARG A 336 5.31 36.95 -30.78
C ARG A 336 6.39 38.00 -30.49
N PRO A 337 6.56 39.02 -31.36
CA PRO A 337 7.49 40.11 -31.06
C PRO A 337 7.08 40.82 -29.76
N PRO A 338 8.05 41.30 -28.97
CA PRO A 338 7.76 42.04 -27.75
C PRO A 338 6.92 43.29 -28.08
N PRO A 339 6.02 43.71 -27.17
CA PRO A 339 5.27 44.95 -27.34
C PRO A 339 6.24 46.14 -27.43
N PRO A 340 5.90 47.19 -28.20
CA PRO A 340 6.74 48.37 -28.31
C PRO A 340 6.90 49.02 -26.94
N VAL A 341 8.16 49.33 -26.60
CA VAL A 341 8.50 50.19 -25.47
C VAL A 341 7.95 51.58 -25.79
N LEU A 342 6.95 52.01 -25.03
CA LEU A 342 6.53 53.42 -25.03
C LEU A 342 7.60 54.24 -24.30
N PRO A 343 8.01 55.40 -24.85
CA PRO A 343 8.99 56.24 -24.19
C PRO A 343 8.39 56.98 -22.99
N GLU A 344 9.20 56.99 -21.92
CA GLU A 344 9.14 57.66 -20.61
C GLU A 344 8.05 57.27 -19.61
#